data_AF-A0A388TIC3-F1
#
_entry.id   AF-A0A388TIC3-F1
#
_cell.length_a   1.000
_cell.length_b   1.000
_cell.length_c   1.000
_cell.angle_alpha   90.00
_cell.angle_beta   90.00
_cell.angle_gamma   90.00
#
_symmetry.space_group_name_H-M   'P 1'
#
loop_
_entity.id
_entity.type
_entity.pdbx_description
1 polymer ?
#
loop_
_entity_poly.entity_id
_entity_poly.type
_entity_poly.pdbx_seq_one_letter_code
_entity_poly.pdbx_strand_id
1 'polypeptide(L)'
;MPVKIGLPAALTDNKLKIDNAVKFDAVWDTGATIGAISQKVVDILGLKPTGATFVQGVHSQNKVNTYTVSVYLYPLEKELVAQNIEVTGGLFGDVDVLIGMDIIQQGDFFIANGNGKTVVSFCYPSLTHAINLAEQSELANKIILENLNKNV
;
A
#
# COMPACT_ATOMS: atom_id res chain seq x y z
N MET A 1 9.89 -3.43 -2.90
CA MET A 1 9.95 -3.89 -1.48
C MET A 1 9.29 -5.26 -1.37
N PRO A 2 9.69 -6.13 -0.44
CA PRO A 2 9.01 -7.40 -0.24
C PRO A 2 7.55 -7.21 0.22
N VAL A 3 6.63 -7.97 -0.36
CA VAL A 3 5.28 -8.19 0.18
C VAL A 3 4.98 -9.69 0.13
N LYS A 4 4.14 -10.21 1.03
CA LYS A 4 3.55 -11.53 0.85
C LYS A 4 2.08 -11.41 0.45
N ILE A 5 1.70 -12.17 -0.56
CA ILE A 5 0.31 -12.27 -1.03
C ILE A 5 -0.18 -13.68 -0.73
N GLY A 6 -1.33 -13.76 -0.07
CA GLY A 6 -2.01 -14.99 0.29
C GLY A 6 -3.35 -15.14 -0.43
N LEU A 7 -3.85 -16.38 -0.45
CA LEU A 7 -5.19 -16.69 -0.91
C LEU A 7 -6.27 -16.02 -0.03
N PRO A 8 -7.49 -15.81 -0.56
CA PRO A 8 -8.61 -15.36 0.24
C PRO A 8 -9.01 -16.42 1.28
N ALA A 9 -9.49 -15.98 2.44
CA ALA A 9 -9.79 -16.82 3.60
C ALA A 9 -10.81 -17.94 3.32
N ALA A 10 -11.74 -17.66 2.40
CA ALA A 10 -12.75 -18.62 1.94
C ALA A 10 -12.14 -19.84 1.23
N LEU A 11 -10.94 -19.70 0.65
CA LEU A 11 -10.21 -20.79 0.00
C LEU A 11 -9.22 -21.50 0.95
N THR A 12 -9.10 -21.05 2.19
CA THR A 12 -8.17 -21.59 3.20
C THR A 12 -8.89 -22.16 4.43
N ASP A 13 -10.17 -22.55 4.31
CA ASP A 13 -11.01 -23.02 5.43
C ASP A 13 -11.02 -22.07 6.64
N ASN A 14 -10.93 -20.75 6.41
CA ASN A 14 -10.72 -19.72 7.44
C ASN A 14 -9.47 -19.92 8.33
N LYS A 15 -8.62 -20.92 8.04
CA LYS A 15 -7.30 -21.10 8.66
C LYS A 15 -6.28 -20.31 7.87
N LEU A 16 -6.20 -19.02 8.16
CA LEU A 16 -5.17 -18.12 7.63
C LEU A 16 -3.80 -18.58 8.15
N LYS A 17 -3.01 -19.24 7.31
CA LYS A 17 -1.60 -19.49 7.60
C LYS A 17 -0.76 -18.65 6.67
N ILE A 18 0.02 -17.75 7.26
CA ILE A 18 1.06 -16.98 6.56
C ILE A 18 2.03 -17.90 5.81
N ASP A 19 2.14 -19.16 6.25
CA ASP A 19 2.94 -20.21 5.65
C ASP A 19 2.56 -20.48 4.18
N ASN A 20 1.35 -20.11 3.76
CA ASN A 20 0.87 -20.26 2.38
C ASN A 20 0.97 -18.95 1.57
N ALA A 21 1.41 -17.84 2.18
CA ALA A 21 1.57 -16.57 1.48
C ALA A 21 2.94 -16.52 0.78
N VAL A 22 2.93 -16.15 -0.51
CA VAL A 22 4.13 -16.15 -1.35
C VAL A 22 4.70 -14.73 -1.42
N LYS A 23 6.03 -14.62 -1.38
CA LYS A 23 6.75 -13.35 -1.43
C LYS A 23 6.87 -12.84 -2.87
N PHE A 24 6.61 -11.55 -3.05
CA PHE A 24 6.63 -10.82 -4.30
C PHE A 24 7.28 -9.44 -4.13
N ASP A 25 7.66 -8.82 -5.24
CA ASP A 25 8.17 -7.45 -5.23
C ASP A 25 7.05 -6.43 -5.46
N ALA A 26 6.94 -5.48 -4.53
CA ALA A 26 5.90 -4.47 -4.52
C ALA A 26 6.44 -3.04 -4.56
N VAL A 27 5.58 -2.12 -5.00
CA VAL A 27 5.77 -0.68 -4.87
C VAL A 27 4.54 -0.04 -4.24
N TRP A 28 4.77 1.02 -3.47
CA TRP A 28 3.71 1.88 -2.96
C TRP A 28 3.28 2.85 -4.05
N ASP A 29 1.98 2.92 -4.34
CA ASP A 29 1.41 3.81 -5.35
C ASP A 29 0.24 4.59 -4.77
N THR A 30 0.51 5.79 -4.26
CA THR A 30 -0.52 6.69 -3.74
C THR A 30 -1.44 7.24 -4.83
N GLY A 31 -1.08 7.08 -6.11
CA GLY A 31 -1.93 7.44 -7.24
C GLY A 31 -2.96 6.37 -7.61
N ALA A 32 -2.83 5.16 -7.07
CA ALA A 32 -3.76 4.05 -7.32
C ALA A 32 -4.83 3.98 -6.22
N THR A 33 -6.10 4.07 -6.60
CA THR A 33 -7.22 3.91 -5.66
C THR A 33 -7.30 2.49 -5.10
N ILE A 34 -7.06 1.48 -5.96
CA ILE A 34 -7.11 0.05 -5.64
C ILE A 34 -5.76 -0.56 -6.00
N GLY A 35 -5.27 -1.47 -5.17
CA GLY A 35 -4.06 -2.24 -5.45
C GLY A 35 -4.17 -3.06 -6.74
N ALA A 36 -3.02 -3.52 -7.24
CA ALA A 36 -2.98 -4.33 -8.44
C ALA A 36 -1.95 -5.45 -8.32
N ILE A 37 -2.23 -6.59 -8.96
CA ILE A 37 -1.32 -7.75 -9.04
C ILE A 37 -1.01 -8.13 -10.48
N SER A 38 0.23 -8.52 -10.72
CA SER A 38 0.68 -8.98 -12.04
C SER A 38 0.12 -10.37 -12.37
N GLN A 39 0.15 -10.75 -13.65
CA GLN A 39 -0.21 -12.10 -14.07
C GLN A 39 0.65 -13.18 -13.40
N LYS A 40 1.92 -12.89 -13.09
CA LYS A 40 2.81 -13.79 -12.35
C LYS A 40 2.25 -14.14 -10.96
N VAL A 41 1.70 -13.16 -10.24
CA VAL A 41 1.05 -13.41 -8.93
C VAL A 41 -0.16 -14.32 -9.11
N VAL A 42 -0.99 -14.04 -10.12
CA VAL A 42 -2.19 -14.83 -10.45
C VAL A 42 -1.81 -16.28 -10.74
N ASP A 43 -0.81 -16.51 -11.58
CA ASP A 43 -0.39 -17.84 -12.02
C ASP A 43 0.23 -18.65 -10.86
N ILE A 44 1.12 -18.03 -10.08
CA ILE A 44 1.80 -18.69 -8.94
C ILE A 44 0.80 -19.08 -7.85
N LEU A 45 -0.18 -18.23 -7.58
CA LEU A 45 -1.19 -18.49 -6.56
C LEU A 45 -2.39 -19.27 -7.10
N GLY A 46 -2.49 -19.50 -8.41
CA GLY A 46 -3.63 -20.15 -9.04
C GLY A 46 -4.94 -19.38 -8.85
N LEU A 47 -4.88 -18.04 -8.82
CA LEU A 47 -6.06 -17.20 -8.58
C LEU A 47 -7.03 -17.27 -9.75
N LYS A 48 -8.32 -17.29 -9.41
CA LYS A 48 -9.41 -17.13 -10.39
C LYS A 48 -9.94 -15.70 -10.32
N PRO A 49 -10.27 -15.07 -11.46
CA PRO A 49 -10.96 -13.79 -11.46
C PRO A 49 -12.23 -13.85 -10.61
N THR A 50 -12.40 -12.87 -9.73
CA THR A 50 -13.58 -12.71 -8.88
C THR A 50 -14.58 -11.72 -9.49
N GLY A 51 -14.13 -10.92 -10.45
CA GLY A 51 -14.93 -9.96 -11.18
C GLY A 51 -14.15 -9.30 -12.31
N ALA A 52 -14.68 -8.19 -12.81
CA ALA A 52 -14.01 -7.32 -13.76
C ALA A 52 -14.44 -5.88 -13.54
N THR A 53 -13.50 -4.95 -13.70
CA THR A 53 -13.74 -3.51 -13.55
C THR A 53 -13.05 -2.73 -14.66
N PHE A 54 -13.33 -1.43 -14.74
CA PHE A 54 -12.60 -0.52 -15.61
C PHE A 54 -11.59 0.27 -14.78
N VAL A 55 -10.31 0.15 -15.12
CA VAL A 55 -9.24 0.96 -14.52
C VAL A 55 -8.97 2.16 -15.40
N GLN A 56 -9.02 3.35 -14.82
CA GLN A 56 -8.61 4.59 -15.46
C GLN A 56 -7.11 4.79 -15.22
N GLY A 57 -6.30 4.57 -16.26
CA GLY A 57 -4.89 4.95 -16.25
C GLY A 57 -4.70 6.42 -16.67
N VAL A 58 -3.44 6.85 -16.66
CA VAL A 58 -3.03 8.23 -17.04
C VAL A 58 -3.47 8.61 -18.45
N HIS A 59 -3.55 7.64 -19.37
CA HIS A 59 -3.82 7.89 -20.79
C HIS A 59 -5.06 7.17 -21.35
N SER A 60 -5.58 6.14 -20.67
CA SER A 60 -6.70 5.35 -21.17
C SER A 60 -7.43 4.60 -20.08
N GLN A 61 -8.68 4.21 -20.39
CA GLN A 61 -9.49 3.31 -19.56
C GLN A 61 -9.38 1.90 -20.12
N ASN A 62 -9.12 0.91 -19.27
CA ASN A 62 -9.00 -0.49 -19.68
C ASN A 62 -9.89 -1.37 -18.81
N LYS A 63 -10.59 -2.32 -19.44
CA LYS A 63 -11.31 -3.37 -18.70
C LYS A 63 -10.31 -4.42 -18.24
N VAL A 64 -10.29 -4.69 -16.94
CA VAL A 64 -9.37 -5.65 -16.32
C VAL A 64 -10.13 -6.59 -15.39
N ASN A 65 -9.59 -7.78 -15.17
CA ASN A 65 -10.10 -8.71 -14.17
C ASN A 65 -9.81 -8.17 -12.76
N THR A 66 -10.68 -8.51 -11.81
CA THR A 66 -10.41 -8.32 -10.39
C THR A 66 -10.19 -9.67 -9.71
N TYR A 67 -9.44 -9.65 -8.61
CA TYR A 67 -9.06 -10.83 -7.84
C TYR A 67 -9.18 -10.51 -6.36
N THR A 68 -9.58 -11.48 -5.55
CA THR A 68 -9.59 -11.33 -4.08
C THR A 68 -8.33 -11.94 -3.48
N VAL A 69 -7.61 -11.17 -2.68
CA VAL A 69 -6.33 -11.60 -2.06
C VAL A 69 -6.23 -11.15 -0.60
N SER A 70 -5.25 -11.71 0.11
CA SER A 70 -4.81 -11.23 1.43
C SER A 70 -3.39 -10.68 1.34
N VAL A 71 -3.13 -9.52 1.96
CA VAL A 71 -1.85 -8.80 1.87
C VAL A 71 -1.17 -8.73 3.23
N TYR A 72 0.12 -9.10 3.25
CA TYR A 72 0.99 -9.04 4.40
C TYR A 72 2.24 -8.23 4.03
N LEU A 73 2.50 -7.14 4.73
CA LEU A 73 3.58 -6.21 4.40
C LEU A 73 4.88 -6.52 5.15
N TYR A 74 6.03 -6.15 4.58
CA TYR A 74 7.32 -6.15 5.27
C TYR A 74 7.55 -4.80 5.98
N PRO A 75 8.20 -4.73 7.17
CA PRO A 75 8.78 -5.82 7.97
C PRO A 75 7.76 -6.60 8.82
N LEU A 76 6.48 -6.27 8.70
CA LEU A 76 5.36 -6.90 9.40
C LEU A 76 5.02 -8.29 8.85
N GLU A 77 6.02 -9.11 8.48
CA GLU A 77 5.82 -10.36 7.73
C GLU A 77 4.89 -11.38 8.42
N LYS A 78 4.52 -11.12 9.68
CA LYS A 78 3.60 -11.90 10.50
C LYS A 78 2.19 -11.30 10.65
N GLU A 79 1.98 -10.08 10.18
CA GLU A 79 0.74 -9.34 10.38
C GLU A 79 -0.01 -9.16 9.05
N LEU A 80 -1.26 -9.59 9.08
CA LEU A 80 -2.21 -9.39 8.01
C LEU A 80 -2.65 -7.93 8.04
N VAL A 81 -2.31 -7.17 7.00
CA VAL A 81 -2.66 -5.75 6.91
C VAL A 81 -4.03 -5.57 6.25
N ALA A 82 -4.31 -6.38 5.23
CA ALA A 82 -5.57 -6.32 4.50
C ALA A 82 -6.04 -7.72 4.10
N GLN A 83 -7.26 -8.07 4.50
CA GLN A 83 -7.84 -9.40 4.28
C GLN A 83 -8.96 -9.35 3.23
N ASN A 84 -8.96 -10.32 2.31
CA ASN A 84 -10.00 -10.50 1.30
C ASN A 84 -10.29 -9.21 0.52
N ILE A 85 -9.24 -8.44 0.21
CA ILE A 85 -9.39 -7.22 -0.57
C ILE A 85 -9.47 -7.56 -2.05
N GLU A 86 -10.26 -6.77 -2.76
CA GLU A 86 -10.28 -6.82 -4.21
C GLU A 86 -9.11 -6.01 -4.77
N VAL A 87 -8.33 -6.63 -5.64
CA VAL A 87 -7.24 -6.00 -6.40
C VAL A 87 -7.47 -6.19 -7.88
N THR A 88 -6.91 -5.31 -8.69
CA THR A 88 -7.00 -5.40 -10.15
C THR A 88 -5.87 -6.23 -10.72
N GLY A 89 -6.14 -6.97 -11.79
CA GLY A 89 -5.08 -7.54 -12.62
C GLY A 89 -4.52 -6.47 -13.55
N GLY A 90 -3.21 -6.43 -13.74
CA GLY A 90 -2.64 -5.52 -14.74
C GLY A 90 -1.19 -5.82 -15.12
N LEU A 91 -0.72 -5.03 -16.07
CA LEU A 91 0.66 -5.02 -16.56
C LEU A 91 1.30 -3.72 -16.09
N PHE A 92 2.18 -3.80 -15.10
CA PHE A 92 2.88 -2.65 -14.55
C PHE A 92 4.34 -2.99 -14.29
N GLY A 93 5.20 -2.59 -15.24
CA GLY A 93 6.65 -2.60 -15.12
C GLY A 93 7.27 -3.90 -14.57
N ASP A 94 8.36 -3.73 -13.81
CA ASP A 94 9.17 -4.81 -13.23
C ASP A 94 8.73 -5.21 -11.82
N VAL A 95 7.52 -4.84 -11.40
CA VAL A 95 6.98 -5.15 -10.07
C VAL A 95 5.80 -6.11 -10.15
N ASP A 96 5.66 -6.94 -9.13
CA ASP A 96 4.61 -7.95 -9.07
C ASP A 96 3.31 -7.39 -8.47
N VAL A 97 3.41 -6.37 -7.59
CA VAL A 97 2.28 -5.82 -6.81
C VAL A 97 2.35 -4.29 -6.71
N LEU A 98 1.24 -3.62 -6.99
CA LEU A 98 1.00 -2.21 -6.64
C LEU A 98 0.20 -2.16 -5.33
N ILE A 99 0.74 -1.50 -4.31
CA ILE A 99 0.05 -1.23 -3.05
C ILE A 99 -0.64 0.13 -3.18
N GLY A 100 -1.95 0.10 -3.41
CA GLY A 100 -2.80 1.28 -3.57
C GLY A 100 -3.37 1.83 -2.27
N MET A 101 -4.22 2.84 -2.41
CA MET A 101 -4.84 3.55 -1.30
C MET A 101 -5.75 2.67 -0.44
N ASP A 102 -6.41 1.68 -1.02
CA ASP A 102 -7.19 0.63 -0.33
C ASP A 102 -6.41 -0.11 0.77
N ILE A 103 -5.10 -0.32 0.56
CA ILE A 103 -4.19 -0.94 1.53
C ILE A 103 -3.47 0.12 2.36
N ILE A 104 -2.98 1.20 1.74
CA ILE A 104 -2.26 2.29 2.42
C ILE A 104 -3.09 2.87 3.56
N GLN A 105 -4.40 3.06 3.36
CA GLN A 105 -5.28 3.65 4.36
C GLN A 105 -5.62 2.73 5.55
N GLN A 106 -5.15 1.47 5.55
CA GLN A 106 -5.31 0.55 6.68
C GLN A 106 -4.37 0.87 7.84
N GLY A 107 -3.37 1.73 7.62
CA GLY A 107 -2.40 2.16 8.62
C GLY A 107 -1.91 3.58 8.32
N ASP A 108 -0.83 3.98 8.99
CA ASP A 108 -0.20 5.27 8.71
C ASP A 108 1.00 5.12 7.79
N PHE A 109 0.92 5.70 6.60
CA PHE A 109 2.01 5.74 5.64
C PHE A 109 2.75 7.08 5.72
N PHE A 110 4.04 7.03 6.04
CA PHE A 110 4.89 8.18 6.20
C PHE A 110 6.05 8.19 5.21
N ILE A 111 6.24 9.33 4.57
CA ILE A 111 7.47 9.67 3.85
C ILE A 111 8.08 10.87 4.58
N ALA A 112 9.25 10.66 5.17
CA ALA A 112 9.96 11.70 5.90
C ALA A 112 11.34 11.95 5.26
N ASN A 113 11.78 13.20 5.26
CA ASN A 113 13.11 13.58 4.80
C ASN A 113 13.88 14.21 5.96
N GLY A 114 15.01 13.62 6.32
CA GLY A 114 15.88 14.10 7.40
C GLY A 114 17.34 13.84 7.09
N ASN A 115 18.21 14.83 7.30
CA ASN A 115 19.65 14.74 7.03
C ASN A 115 19.98 14.27 5.60
N GLY A 116 19.21 14.73 4.61
CA GLY A 116 19.39 14.34 3.20
C GLY A 116 19.00 12.89 2.88
N LYS A 117 18.34 12.17 3.80
CA LYS A 117 17.84 10.81 3.58
C LYS A 117 16.32 10.81 3.58
N THR A 118 15.75 10.09 2.61
CA THR A 118 14.33 9.77 2.58
C THR A 118 14.10 8.47 3.34
N VAL A 119 13.14 8.49 4.26
CA VAL A 119 12.67 7.33 5.01
C VAL A 119 11.21 7.12 4.65
N VAL A 120 10.88 5.89 4.27
CA VAL A 120 9.49 5.44 4.09
C VAL A 120 9.17 4.49 5.23
N SER A 121 8.07 4.75 5.92
CA SER A 121 7.60 3.96 7.06
C SER A 121 6.11 3.68 6.92
N PHE A 122 5.69 2.50 7.34
CA PHE A 122 4.29 2.12 7.45
C PHE A 122 4.02 1.60 8.86
N CYS A 123 3.05 2.19 9.54
CA CYS A 123 2.65 1.79 10.87
C CYS A 123 1.30 1.06 10.81
N TYR A 124 1.27 -0.15 11.34
CA TYR A 124 0.06 -0.94 11.47
C TYR A 124 0.07 -1.67 12.84
N PRO A 125 -1.02 -1.67 13.60
CA PRO A 125 -2.18 -0.79 13.44
C PRO A 125 -1.78 0.70 13.44
N SER A 126 -2.65 1.58 12.95
CA SER A 126 -2.38 3.02 12.97
C SER A 126 -2.16 3.55 14.39
N LEU A 127 -1.44 4.66 14.49
CA LEU A 127 -1.21 5.40 15.70
C LEU A 127 -2.53 5.89 16.30
N THR A 128 -2.62 5.92 17.62
CA THR A 128 -3.83 6.39 18.33
C THR A 128 -4.16 7.86 18.04
N HIS A 129 -3.16 8.67 17.71
CA HIS A 129 -3.33 10.08 17.39
C HIS A 129 -2.78 10.36 16.00
N ALA A 130 -3.59 11.00 15.16
CA ALA A 130 -3.18 11.40 13.82
C ALA A 130 -2.04 12.41 13.87
N ILE A 131 -1.06 12.25 12.98
CA ILE A 131 0.03 13.21 12.80
C ILE A 131 -0.34 14.14 11.65
N ASN A 132 -0.60 15.41 11.96
CA ASN A 132 -0.82 16.45 10.97
C ASN A 132 0.45 17.30 10.78
N LEU A 133 1.20 17.02 9.70
CA LEU A 133 2.41 17.78 9.40
C LEU A 133 2.12 19.20 8.90
N ALA A 134 0.91 19.49 8.42
CA ALA A 134 0.54 20.84 8.00
C ALA A 134 0.50 21.79 9.21
N GLU A 135 -0.17 21.38 10.29
CA GLU A 135 -0.21 22.14 11.56
C GLU A 135 1.19 22.36 12.15
N GLN A 136 2.03 21.32 12.12
CA GLN A 136 3.41 21.44 12.61
C GLN A 136 4.24 22.41 11.76
N SER A 137 4.04 22.39 10.44
CA SER A 137 4.70 23.32 9.50
C SER A 137 4.27 24.76 9.76
N GLU A 138 2.98 25.01 9.97
CA GLU A 138 2.46 26.35 10.28
C GLU A 138 3.08 26.92 11.56
N LEU A 139 3.18 26.12 12.62
CA LEU A 139 3.81 26.53 13.87
C LEU A 139 5.30 26.85 13.69
N ALA A 140 6.03 25.98 12.98
CA ALA A 140 7.46 26.19 12.71
C ALA A 140 7.70 27.47 11.91
N ASN A 141 6.89 27.71 10.86
CA ASN A 141 6.97 28.91 10.04
C ASN A 141 6.71 30.18 10.85
N LYS A 142 5.74 30.16 11.75
CA LYS A 142 5.45 31.30 12.64
C LYS A 142 6.64 31.65 13.53
N ILE A 143 7.29 30.65 14.15
CA ILE A 143 8.48 30.84 14.99
C ILE A 143 9.64 31.42 14.19
N ILE A 144 9.87 30.92 12.97
CA ILE A 144 10.91 31.43 12.08
C ILE A 144 10.68 32.91 11.75
N LEU A 145 9.44 33.29 11.39
CA LEU A 145 9.08 34.67 11.09
C LEU A 145 9.25 35.60 12.30
N GLU A 146 8.84 35.17 13.49
CA GLU A 146 9.02 35.93 14.73
C GLU A 146 10.51 36.17 15.05
N ASN A 147 11.37 35.18 14.79
CA ASN A 147 12.82 35.32 15.01
C ASN A 147 13.49 36.22 13.95
N LEU A 148 13.04 36.20 12.71
CA LEU A 148 13.52 37.12 11.67
C LEU A 148 13.18 38.57 12.02
N ASN A 149 11.96 38.83 12.48
CA ASN A 149 11.49 40.19 12.81
C ASN A 149 12.14 40.78 14.08
N LYS A 150 12.69 39.96 14.98
CA LYS A 150 13.43 40.44 16.16
C LYS A 150 14.88 40.85 15.86
N ASN A 151 15.40 40.51 14.68
CA ASN A 151 16.77 40.82 14.24
C ASN A 151 16.83 41.98 13.24
N VAL A 152 15.73 42.72 13.08
CA VAL A 152 15.59 43.97 12.29
C VAL A 152 15.31 45.11 13.25
#